data_AF-A0A926N801-F1
#
_entry.id   AF-A0A926N801-F1
#
_cell.length_a   1.000
_cell.length_b   1.000
_cell.length_c   1.000
_cell.angle_alpha   90.00
_cell.angle_beta   90.00
_cell.angle_gamma   90.00
#
_symmetry.space_group_name_H-M   'P 1'
#
loop_
_entity.id
_entity.type
_entity.pdbx_description
1 polymer ?
#
loop_
_entity_poly.entity_id
_entity_poly.type
_entity_poly.pdbx_seq_one_letter_code
_entity_poly.pdbx_strand_id
1 'polypeptide(L)'
;MFFLSTSRMVVPSANIGWLRNEIRRVDLGQAKNLRLPRNSRNSKTYEGGYQLAHERGRESAKGFSYQYAHLQDRGLHKLQHKYDNYGRKNKIRPVR
;
A
#
# COMPACT_ATOMS: atom_id res chain seq x y z
N MET A 1 -4.81 10.79 30.32
CA MET A 1 -5.36 9.67 29.53
C MET A 1 -5.56 10.12 28.10
N PHE A 2 -4.77 9.62 27.14
CA PHE A 2 -5.10 9.61 25.71
C PHE A 2 -4.37 8.43 25.07
N PHE A 3 -5.05 7.29 24.91
CA PHE A 3 -4.54 6.19 24.08
C PHE A 3 -4.70 6.62 22.63
N LEU A 4 -3.59 7.01 22.00
CA LEU A 4 -3.50 7.11 20.54
C LEU A 4 -3.68 5.69 19.99
N SER A 5 -4.92 5.31 19.70
CA SER A 5 -5.24 4.14 18.90
C SER A 5 -4.47 4.28 17.59
N THR A 6 -3.46 3.43 17.40
CA THR A 6 -2.77 3.31 16.13
C THR A 6 -3.81 2.93 15.10
N SER A 7 -4.30 3.90 14.32
CA SER A 7 -5.21 3.66 13.21
C SER A 7 -4.52 2.73 12.22
N ARG A 8 -4.74 1.42 12.38
CA ARG A 8 -4.40 0.42 11.39
C ARG A 8 -5.16 0.85 10.14
N MET A 9 -4.46 1.21 9.06
CA MET A 9 -5.12 1.61 7.82
C MET A 9 -6.06 0.48 7.39
N VAL A 10 -7.36 0.71 7.53
CA VAL A 10 -8.39 -0.27 7.16
C VAL A 10 -8.49 -0.20 5.64
N VAL A 11 -8.16 -1.31 4.98
CA VAL A 11 -8.36 -1.43 3.54
C VAL A 11 -9.87 -1.50 3.28
N PRO A 12 -10.43 -0.65 2.40
CA PRO A 12 -11.85 -0.71 2.06
C PRO A 12 -12.29 -2.09 1.59
N SER A 13 -13.49 -2.53 1.99
CA SER A 13 -14.05 -3.85 1.63
C SER A 13 -14.10 -4.08 0.11
N ALA A 14 -14.38 -3.03 -0.67
CA ALA A 14 -14.35 -3.07 -2.13
C ALA A 14 -12.97 -3.47 -2.69
N ASN A 15 -11.88 -2.97 -2.11
CA ASN A 15 -10.52 -3.33 -2.52
C ASN A 15 -10.20 -4.78 -2.13
N ILE A 16 -10.70 -5.25 -0.98
CA ILE A 16 -10.56 -6.65 -0.56
C ILE A 16 -11.30 -7.58 -1.53
N GLY A 17 -12.53 -7.26 -1.89
CA GLY A 17 -13.32 -8.02 -2.88
C GLY A 17 -12.63 -8.06 -4.24
N TRP A 18 -12.07 -6.94 -4.67
CA TRP A 18 -11.30 -6.86 -5.91
C TRP A 18 -10.06 -7.76 -5.88
N LEU A 19 -9.30 -7.76 -4.79
CA LEU A 19 -8.10 -8.61 -4.62
C LEU A 19 -8.47 -10.10 -4.67
N ARG A 20 -9.54 -10.49 -3.97
CA ARG A 20 -10.06 -11.87 -4.01
C ARG A 20 -10.43 -12.29 -5.42
N ASN A 21 -11.05 -11.40 -6.20
CA ASN A 21 -11.39 -11.69 -7.58
C ASN A 21 -10.14 -11.83 -8.47
N GLU A 22 -9.10 -11.00 -8.29
CA GLU A 22 -7.86 -11.18 -9.05
C GLU A 22 -7.12 -12.47 -8.70
N ILE A 23 -7.10 -12.86 -7.42
CA ILE A 23 -6.56 -14.17 -7.00
C ILE A 23 -7.30 -15.29 -7.73
N ARG A 24 -8.64 -15.28 -7.67
CA ARG A 24 -9.47 -16.25 -8.38
C ARG A 24 -9.18 -16.30 -9.89
N ARG A 25 -8.95 -15.14 -10.54
CA ARG A 25 -8.64 -15.09 -11.98
C ARG A 25 -7.28 -15.72 -12.29
N VAL A 26 -6.30 -15.54 -11.43
CA VAL A 26 -4.98 -16.19 -11.57
C VAL A 26 -5.11 -17.70 -11.34
N ASP A 27 -5.84 -18.11 -10.29
CA ASP A 27 -6.06 -19.52 -9.97
C ASP A 27 -6.80 -20.27 -11.10
N LEU A 28 -7.76 -19.60 -11.75
CA LEU A 28 -8.47 -20.13 -12.92
C LEU A 28 -7.65 -20.04 -14.23
N GLY A 29 -6.41 -19.55 -14.19
CA GLY A 29 -5.55 -19.39 -15.37
C GLY A 29 -5.97 -18.27 -16.33
N GLN A 30 -6.94 -17.43 -15.96
CA GLN A 30 -7.43 -16.31 -16.79
C GLN A 30 -6.49 -15.09 -16.76
N ALA A 31 -5.55 -15.06 -15.82
CA ALA A 31 -4.54 -14.02 -15.68
C ALA A 31 -3.21 -14.63 -15.25
N LYS A 32 -2.11 -14.07 -15.75
CA LYS A 32 -0.75 -14.52 -15.40
C LYS A 32 -0.19 -13.86 -14.14
N ASN A 33 -0.65 -12.65 -13.83
CA ASN A 33 -0.09 -11.82 -12.77
C ASN A 33 -1.21 -11.19 -11.93
N LEU A 34 -0.99 -11.11 -10.61
CA LEU A 34 -1.81 -10.30 -9.73
C LEU A 34 -1.61 -8.82 -10.03
N ARG A 35 -2.73 -8.09 -10.11
CA ARG A 35 -2.72 -6.63 -10.22
C ARG A 35 -3.11 -6.03 -8.87
N LEU A 36 -2.82 -4.75 -8.66
CA LEU A 36 -3.32 -4.01 -7.50
C LEU A 36 -4.65 -3.30 -7.84
N PRO A 37 -5.51 -3.05 -6.84
CA PRO A 37 -6.81 -2.43 -7.06
C PRO A 37 -6.69 -1.10 -7.81
N ARG A 38 -7.59 -0.90 -8.78
CA ARG A 38 -7.68 0.32 -9.61
C ARG A 38 -6.37 0.66 -10.36
N ASN A 39 -5.49 -0.32 -10.56
CA ASN A 39 -4.26 -0.18 -11.36
C ASN A 39 -4.39 -0.88 -12.74
N SER A 40 -5.59 -0.86 -13.33
CA SER A 40 -5.79 -1.35 -14.70
C SER A 40 -5.29 -0.30 -15.70
N ARG A 41 -4.78 -0.74 -16.86
CA ARG A 41 -4.25 0.14 -17.93
C ARG A 41 -5.22 1.24 -18.36
N ASN A 42 -6.53 0.99 -18.25
CA ASN A 42 -7.60 1.94 -18.59
C ASN A 42 -8.33 2.47 -17.34
N SER A 43 -7.77 2.32 -16.14
CA SER A 43 -8.41 2.84 -14.94
C SER A 43 -8.34 4.37 -14.95
N LYS A 44 -9.48 5.04 -15.16
CA LYS A 44 -9.67 6.48 -15.02
C LYS A 44 -9.66 6.91 -13.54
N THR A 45 -8.73 6.37 -12.77
CA THR A 45 -8.52 6.76 -11.39
C THR A 45 -7.54 7.92 -11.39
N TYR A 46 -8.00 9.08 -10.89
CA TYR A 46 -7.26 10.36 -10.92
C TYR A 46 -5.81 10.27 -10.41
N GLU A 47 -5.47 9.30 -9.55
CA GLU A 47 -4.13 9.17 -8.96
C GLU A 47 -3.38 7.87 -9.28
N GLY A 48 -3.95 7.00 -10.13
CA GLY A 48 -3.30 5.74 -10.55
C GLY A 48 -3.44 4.57 -9.56
N GLY A 49 -4.52 4.56 -8.78
CA GLY A 49 -4.95 3.41 -7.99
C GLY A 49 -4.15 3.21 -6.70
N TYR A 50 -4.03 1.95 -6.29
CA TYR A 50 -3.36 1.56 -5.05
C TYR A 50 -1.96 0.98 -5.31
N GLN A 51 -1.06 1.21 -4.36
CA GLN A 51 0.30 0.70 -4.34
C GLN A 51 0.65 0.10 -2.98
N LEU A 52 1.63 -0.79 -2.97
CA LEU A 52 2.19 -1.33 -1.74
C LEU A 52 3.21 -0.32 -1.20
N ALA A 53 2.89 0.32 -0.07
CA ALA A 53 3.63 1.43 0.51
C ALA A 53 4.20 1.06 1.87
N HIS A 54 5.45 1.46 2.13
CA HIS A 54 6.07 1.25 3.43
C HIS A 54 5.53 2.23 4.47
N GLU A 55 5.36 1.74 5.70
CA GLU A 55 5.01 2.59 6.82
C GLU A 55 6.12 3.58 7.17
N ARG A 56 5.73 4.71 7.75
CA ARG A 56 6.68 5.66 8.33
C ARG A 56 7.50 4.98 9.42
N GLY A 57 8.82 5.05 9.30
CA GLY A 57 9.76 4.39 10.20
C GLY A 57 10.21 3.00 9.77
N ARG A 58 9.57 2.41 8.77
CA ARG A 58 9.87 1.08 8.20
C ARG A 58 10.02 1.14 6.68
N GLU A 59 10.65 2.20 6.19
CA GLU A 59 10.83 2.44 4.77
C GLU A 59 11.96 1.59 4.18
N SER A 60 11.86 1.29 2.87
CA SER A 60 12.92 0.59 2.12
C SER A 60 14.28 1.28 2.24
N ALA A 61 14.32 2.62 2.36
CA ALA A 61 15.55 3.37 2.57
C ALA A 61 16.32 2.98 3.86
N LYS A 62 15.66 2.27 4.78
CA LYS A 62 16.23 1.74 6.04
C LYS A 62 16.45 0.22 6.00
N GLY A 63 16.27 -0.41 4.84
CA GLY A 63 16.48 -1.85 4.66
C GLY A 63 15.26 -2.73 4.99
N PHE A 64 14.08 -2.16 5.26
CA PHE A 64 12.87 -2.95 5.47
C PHE A 64 12.32 -3.49 4.15
N SER A 65 11.84 -4.74 4.19
CA SER A 65 11.19 -5.41 3.07
C SER A 65 9.69 -5.08 3.00
N TYR A 66 9.05 -5.48 1.90
CA TYR A 66 7.61 -5.33 1.67
C TYR A 66 6.72 -6.07 2.69
N GLN A 67 7.29 -6.86 3.62
CA GLN A 67 6.54 -7.48 4.71
C GLN A 67 5.85 -6.45 5.62
N TYR A 68 6.46 -5.27 5.77
CA TYR A 68 5.91 -4.16 6.56
C TYR A 68 5.22 -3.10 5.69
N ALA A 69 4.92 -3.45 4.44
CA ALA A 69 4.23 -2.56 3.54
C ALA A 69 2.72 -2.84 3.55
N HIS A 70 1.93 -1.79 3.39
CA HIS A 70 0.49 -1.86 3.36
C HIS A 70 -0.05 -1.27 2.07
N LEU A 71 -1.25 -1.71 1.70
CA LEU A 71 -1.93 -1.16 0.54
C LEU A 71 -2.35 0.29 0.83
N GLN A 72 -1.80 1.24 0.09
CA GLN A 72 -2.08 2.67 0.23
C GLN A 72 -2.45 3.27 -1.12
N ASP A 73 -3.25 4.33 -1.10
CA ASP A 73 -3.51 5.10 -2.31
C ASP A 73 -2.21 5.72 -2.84
N ARG A 74 -2.01 5.64 -4.16
CA ARG A 74 -0.77 6.09 -4.82
C ARG A 74 -0.51 7.58 -4.64
N GLY A 75 -1.53 8.44 -4.65
CA GLY A 75 -1.32 9.86 -4.46
C GLY A 75 -0.95 10.20 -3.03
N LEU A 76 -1.58 9.56 -2.05
CA LEU A 76 -1.18 9.67 -0.63
C LEU A 76 0.24 9.16 -0.40
N HIS A 77 0.63 8.05 -1.02
CA HIS A 77 1.99 7.52 -0.94
C HIS A 77 3.02 8.50 -1.54
N LYS A 78 2.72 9.10 -2.69
CA LYS A 78 3.56 10.15 -3.29
C LYS A 78 3.66 11.40 -2.42
N LEU A 79 2.53 11.82 -1.84
CA LEU A 79 2.46 12.95 -0.93
C LEU A 79 3.36 12.70 0.29
N GLN A 80 3.29 11.50 0.87
CA GLN A 80 4.18 11.08 1.95
C GLN A 80 5.65 11.23 1.54
N HIS A 81 6.04 10.69 0.39
CA HIS A 81 7.42 10.81 -0.12
C HIS A 81 7.89 12.24 -0.37
N LYS A 82 6.99 13.13 -0.81
CA LYS A 82 7.28 14.55 -0.98
C LYS A 82 7.72 15.21 0.33
N TYR A 83 7.07 14.86 1.44
CA TYR A 83 7.38 15.46 2.75
C TYR A 83 8.51 14.75 3.50
N ASP A 84 8.61 13.43 3.39
CA ASP A 84 9.57 12.61 4.15
C ASP A 84 10.89 12.31 3.40
N ASN A 85 11.08 12.89 2.21
CA ASN A 85 12.23 12.69 1.34
C ASN A 85 12.50 11.20 1.09
N TYR A 86 11.48 10.49 0.58
CA TYR A 86 11.54 9.05 0.32
C TYR A 86 11.85 8.22 1.59
N GLY A 87 11.31 8.64 2.73
CA GLY A 87 11.49 7.99 4.02
C GLY A 87 12.80 8.32 4.75
N ARG A 88 13.73 9.05 4.13
CA ARG A 88 15.04 9.38 4.72
C ARG A 88 14.95 10.28 5.95
N LYS A 89 13.93 11.15 6.02
CA LYS A 89 13.74 12.07 7.15
C LYS A 89 13.12 11.40 8.38
N ASN A 90 12.49 10.23 8.22
CA ASN A 90 11.78 9.57 9.32
C ASN A 90 12.78 8.81 10.21
N LYS A 91 12.55 8.75 11.53
CA LYS A 91 13.32 7.88 12.45
C LYS A 91 12.90 6.41 12.29
N ILE A 92 13.81 5.46 12.49
CA ILE A 92 13.47 4.02 12.50
C ILE A 92 12.51 3.76 13.66
N ARG A 93 11.46 2.97 13.42
CA ARG A 93 10.55 2.51 14.48
C ARG A 93 10.84 1.05 14.82
N PRO A 94 10.86 0.67 16.10
CA PRO A 94 11.06 -0.71 16.50
C PRO A 94 9.95 -1.60 15.95
N VAL A 95 10.33 -2.80 15.51
CA VAL A 95 9.37 -3.87 15.21
C VAL A 95 8.77 -4.30 16.55
N ARG A 96 7.44 -4.34 16.62
CA ARG A 96 6.71 -4.86 17.78
C ARG A 96 6.46 -6.34 17.57
#